data_AF-A0A7W1V6C2-F1
#
_entry.id   AF-A0A7W1V6C2-F1
#
_cell.length_a   1.000
_cell.length_b   1.000
_cell.length_c   1.000
_cell.angle_alpha   90.00
_cell.angle_beta   90.00
_cell.angle_gamma   90.00
#
_symmetry.space_group_name_H-M   'P 1'
#
loop_
_entity.id
_entity.type
_entity.pdbx_description
1 polymer ?
#
loop_
_entity_poly.entity_id
_entity_poly.type
_entity_poly.pdbx_seq_one_letter_code
_entity_poly.pdbx_strand_id
1 'polypeptide(L)' 'RVLMFDGGQIIEDSPPEEIFENPAHERTKRFLKAVLEQG' A
#
# COMPACT_ATOMS: atom_id res chain seq x y z
N ARG A 1 -9.97 0.98 -7.53
CA ARG A 1 -8.52 1.27 -7.62
C ARG A 1 -8.09 1.99 -6.36
N VAL A 2 -6.90 1.69 -5.86
CA VAL A 2 -6.32 2.30 -4.66
C VAL A 2 -4.99 2.92 -5.08
N LEU A 3 -4.75 4.15 -4.62
CA LEU A 3 -3.53 4.90 -4.89
C LEU A 3 -2.75 5.03 -3.59
N MET A 4 -1.53 4.51 -3.55
CA MET A 4 -0.61 4.74 -2.45
C MET A 4 0.24 5.97 -2.73
N PHE A 5 0.24 6.92 -1.78
CA PHE A 5 1.01 8.14 -1.86
C PHE A 5 2.15 8.14 -0.83
N ASP A 6 3.33 8.58 -1.25
CA ASP A 6 4.46 8.88 -0.35
C ASP A 6 5.23 10.08 -0.89
N GLY A 7 5.58 11.04 -0.02
CA GLY A 7 6.31 12.25 -0.43
C GLY A 7 5.59 13.12 -1.47
N GLY A 8 4.26 13.07 -1.56
CA GLY A 8 3.48 13.81 -2.55
C GLY A 8 3.46 13.18 -3.96
N GLN A 9 3.96 11.95 -4.12
CA GLN A 9 3.93 11.20 -5.37
C GLN A 9 3.09 9.93 -5.23
N ILE A 10 2.46 9.50 -6.32
CA ILE A 10 1.83 8.17 -6.40
C ILE A 10 2.94 7.16 -6.61
N ILE A 11 3.08 6.23 -5.68
CA ILE A 11 4.09 5.17 -5.73
C ILE A 11 3.49 3.81 -6.10
N GLU A 12 2.17 3.66 -5.98
CA GLU A 12 1.46 2.44 -6.37
C GLU A 12 0.01 2.76 -6.75
N ASP A 13 -0.50 2.12 -7.81
CA ASP A 13 -1.87 2.25 -8.32
C ASP A 13 -2.35 0.89 -8.83
N SER A 14 -3.10 0.18 -7.97
CA SER A 14 -3.59 -1.17 -8.24
C SER A 14 -5.03 -1.37 -7.74
N PRO A 15 -5.70 -2.47 -8.13
CA PRO A 15 -6.94 -2.90 -7.50
C PRO A 15 -6.77 -3.08 -5.97
N PRO A 16 -7.85 -2.94 -5.19
CA PRO A 16 -7.79 -3.16 -3.75
C PRO A 16 -7.25 -4.55 -3.38
N GLU A 17 -7.71 -5.62 -4.05
CA GLU A 17 -7.27 -6.98 -3.72
C GLU A 17 -5.74 -7.10 -3.84
N GLU A 18 -5.15 -6.57 -4.91
CA GLU A 18 -3.69 -6.58 -5.08
C GLU A 18 -2.96 -5.75 -4.02
N ILE A 19 -3.42 -4.53 -3.70
CA ILE A 19 -2.76 -3.68 -2.70
C ILE A 19 -2.76 -4.34 -1.32
N PHE A 20 -3.86 -4.97 -0.91
CA PHE A 20 -3.99 -5.53 0.44
C PHE A 20 -3.42 -6.95 0.57
N GLU A 21 -3.44 -7.75 -0.48
CA GLU A 21 -2.94 -9.15 -0.44
C GLU A 21 -1.50 -9.29 -0.94
N ASN A 22 -1.11 -8.56 -1.99
CA ASN A 22 0.21 -8.66 -2.60
C ASN A 22 0.72 -7.29 -3.11
N PRO A 23 0.90 -6.30 -2.22
CA PRO A 23 1.42 -4.99 -2.59
C PRO A 23 2.80 -5.12 -3.25
N ALA A 24 3.00 -4.46 -4.37
CA ALA A 24 4.24 -4.53 -5.14
C ALA A 24 5.34 -3.65 -4.54
N HIS A 25 4.99 -2.47 -4.01
CA HIS A 25 5.97 -1.49 -3.55
C HIS A 25 6.35 -1.70 -2.07
N GLU A 26 7.65 -1.71 -1.76
CA GLU A 26 8.17 -1.95 -0.40
C GLU A 26 7.67 -0.93 0.63
N ARG A 27 7.41 0.31 0.21
CA ARG A 27 6.80 1.32 1.08
C ARG A 27 5.37 0.98 1.47
N THR A 28 4.57 0.50 0.52
CA THR A 28 3.19 0.06 0.73
C THR A 28 3.14 -1.14 1.67
N LYS A 29 4.01 -2.14 1.45
CA LYS A 29 4.19 -3.28 2.37
C LYS A 29 4.43 -2.84 3.82
N ARG A 30 5.40 -1.95 4.04
CA ARG A 30 5.72 -1.43 5.38
C ARG A 30 4.57 -0.65 5.99
N PHE A 31 3.86 0.16 5.21
CA PHE A 31 2.71 0.91 5.68
C PHE A 31 1.57 -0.01 6.12
N LEU A 32 1.17 -0.95 5.26
CA LEU A 32 0.10 -1.89 5.56
C LEU A 32 0.42 -2.77 6.77
N LYS A 33 1.67 -3.23 6.89
CA LYS A 33 2.12 -3.94 8.09
C LYS A 33 1.89 -3.12 9.37
N ALA A 34 2.30 -1.85 9.37
CA ALA A 34 2.18 -0.99 10.56
C ALA A 34 0.73 -0.65 10.93
N VAL A 35 -0.18 -0.57 9.95
CA VAL A 35 -1.59 -0.20 10.17
C VAL A 35 -2.46 -1.41 10.49
N LEU A 36 -2.21 -2.56 9.83
CA LEU A 36 -3.04 -3.76 9.99
C LEU A 36 -2.63 -4.62 11.20
N GLU A 37 -1.35 -4.61 11.61
CA GLU A 37 -0.92 -5.34 12.82
C GLU A 37 -1.28 -4.62 14.13
N GLN A 38 -1.77 -3.37 14.05
CA GLN A 38 -2.26 -2.62 15.22
C GLN A 38 -3.79 -2.59 15.35
N GLY A 39 -4.51 -3.35 14.51
CA GLY A 39 -5.95 -3.60 14.62
C GLY A 39 -6.26 -4.99 15.14
#